data_AF-A0AA41JUD0-F1
#
_entry.id   AF-A0AA41JUD0-F1
#
_cell.length_a   1.000
_cell.length_b   1.000
_cell.length_c   1.000
_cell.angle_alpha   90.00
_cell.angle_beta   90.00
_cell.angle_gamma   90.00
#
_symmetry.space_group_name_H-M   'P 1'
#
loop_
_entity.id
_entity.type
_entity.pdbx_description
1 polymer ?
#
loop_
_entity_poly.entity_id
_entity_poly.type
_entity_poly.pdbx_seq_one_letter_code
_entity_poly.pdbx_strand_id
1 'polypeptide(L)' 'MKMQDEIQELLNSDISAYAISKGSGVSQSVITRLRSRDRKVEKLTIETGQRLLDYWKQIKGSTLQK' A
#
# COMPACT_ATOMS: atom_id res chain seq x y z
N MET A 1 5.75 -13.52 5.93
CA MET A 1 6.06 -12.08 5.87
C MET A 1 5.12 -11.34 6.80
N LYS A 2 5.57 -10.27 7.45
CA LYS A 2 4.68 -9.44 8.27
C LYS A 2 3.91 -8.51 7.33
N MET A 3 2.66 -8.20 7.67
CA MET A 3 1.80 -7.27 6.92
C MET A 3 2.49 -5.94 6.57
N GLN A 4 3.35 -5.46 7.47
CA GLN A 4 4.12 -4.23 7.30
C GLN A 4 5.12 -4.31 6.13
N ASP A 5 5.74 -5.48 5.91
CA ASP A 5 6.71 -5.69 4.83
C ASP A 5 6.01 -5.60 3.48
N GLU A 6 4.84 -6.25 3.34
CA GLU A 6 4.04 -6.21 2.11
C GLU A 6 3.53 -4.79 1.78
N ILE A 7 3.10 -4.04 2.80
CA ILE A 7 2.71 -2.64 2.61
C ILE A 7 3.93 -1.80 2.22
N GLN A 8 5.09 -2.06 2.81
CA GLN A 8 6.31 -1.35 2.48
C GLN A 8 6.77 -1.65 1.03
N GLU A 9 6.62 -2.88 0.55
CA GLU A 9 6.82 -3.24 -0.85
C GLU A 9 5.88 -2.48 -1.78
N LEU A 10 4.57 -2.43 -1.46
CA LEU A 10 3.61 -1.63 -2.21
C LEU A 10 4.03 -0.15 -2.28
N LEU A 11 4.42 0.43 -1.15
CA LEU A 11 4.84 1.84 -1.08
C LEU A 11 6.13 2.10 -1.87
N ASN A 12 7.04 1.13 -1.94
CA ASN A 12 8.28 1.21 -2.69
C ASN A 12 8.12 0.83 -4.17
N SER A 13 6.97 0.29 -4.58
CA SER A 13 6.70 -0.07 -5.97
C SER A 13 6.59 1.16 -6.88
N ASP A 14 6.69 0.95 -8.19
CA ASP A 14 6.50 1.99 -9.20
C ASP A 14 5.03 2.43 -9.38
N ILE A 15 4.10 1.83 -8.61
CA ILE A 15 2.68 2.17 -8.68
C ILE A 15 2.51 3.62 -8.21
N SER A 16 1.88 4.46 -9.04
CA SER A 16 1.66 5.85 -8.67
C SER A 16 0.78 5.98 -7.41
N ALA A 17 1.01 7.01 -6.61
CA ALA A 17 0.19 7.25 -5.41
C ALA A 17 -1.30 7.42 -5.77
N TYR A 18 -1.58 7.92 -6.97
CA TYR A 18 -2.93 8.00 -7.52
C TYR A 18 -3.54 6.61 -7.75
N ALA A 19 -2.82 5.69 -8.40
CA ALA A 19 -3.30 4.34 -8.65
C ALA A 19 -3.52 3.56 -7.35
N ILE A 20 -2.58 3.67 -6.40
CA ILE A 20 -2.74 3.09 -5.06
C ILE A 20 -3.99 3.67 -4.38
N SER A 21 -4.21 4.98 -4.49
CA SER A 21 -5.38 5.64 -3.88
C SER A 21 -6.69 5.14 -4.47
N LYS A 22 -6.76 5.05 -5.81
CA LYS A 22 -7.94 4.57 -6.53
C LYS A 22 -8.24 3.09 -6.24
N GLY A 23 -7.22 2.26 -6.08
CA GLY A 23 -7.39 0.82 -5.83
C GLY A 23 -7.63 0.45 -4.36
N SER A 24 -6.94 1.10 -3.43
CA SER A 24 -7.05 0.81 -1.99
C SER A 24 -8.14 1.63 -1.28
N GLY A 25 -8.60 2.74 -1.86
CA GLY A 25 -9.49 3.70 -1.20
C GLY A 25 -8.80 4.54 -0.11
N VAL A 26 -7.49 4.39 0.08
CA VAL A 26 -6.69 5.26 0.96
C VAL A 26 -6.41 6.57 0.23
N SER A 27 -6.44 7.70 0.93
CA SER A 27 -6.20 9.00 0.27
C SER A 27 -4.77 9.12 -0.25
N GLN A 28 -4.63 9.76 -1.42
CA GLN A 28 -3.32 9.99 -2.04
C GLN A 28 -2.37 10.75 -1.10
N SER A 29 -2.86 11.71 -0.31
CA SER A 29 -2.07 12.44 0.68
C SER A 29 -1.47 11.52 1.74
N VAL A 30 -2.24 10.54 2.24
CA VAL A 30 -1.73 9.53 3.19
C VAL A 30 -0.65 8.67 2.53
N ILE A 31 -0.86 8.22 1.30
CA ILE A 31 0.12 7.41 0.56
C ILE A 31 1.43 8.17 0.33
N THR A 32 1.35 9.44 -0.09
CA THR A 32 2.52 10.29 -0.28
C THR A 32 3.30 10.50 1.02
N ARG A 33 2.61 10.71 2.15
CA ARG A 33 3.26 10.84 3.47
C ARG A 33 3.93 9.55 3.94
N LEU A 34 3.34 8.40 3.62
CA LEU A 34 3.94 7.09 3.91
C LEU A 34 5.20 6.87 3.07
N ARG A 35 5.20 7.30 1.80
CA ARG A 35 6.37 7.24 0.91
C ARG A 35 7.49 8.19 1.33
N SER A 36 7.15 9.40 1.78
CA SER A 36 8.14 10.40 2.19
C SER A 36 8.78 10.10 3.56
N ARG A 37 8.50 8.94 4.18
CA ARG A 37 8.99 8.50 5.50
C ARG A 37 8.58 9.40 6.68
N ASP A 38 7.70 10.37 6.46
CA ASP A 38 7.14 11.24 7.50
C ASP A 38 6.25 10.47 8.47
N ARG A 39 5.65 9.36 7.99
CA ARG A 39 4.84 8.45 8.81
C ARG A 39 5.34 7.01 8.68
N LYS A 40 5.68 6.38 9.82
CA LYS A 40 6.03 4.95 9.86
C LYS A 40 4.79 4.09 9.55
N VAL A 41 4.98 3.04 8.74
CA VAL A 41 3.97 1.99 8.47
C VAL A 41 3.47 1.36 9.79
N GLU A 42 4.33 1.31 10.80
CA GLU A 42 4.01 0.89 12.18
C GLU A 42 2.88 1.70 12.86
N LYS A 43 2.66 2.96 12.44
CA LYS A 43 1.64 3.87 13.01
C LYS A 43 0.40 4.01 12.12
N LEU A 44 0.18 3.05 11.21
CA LEU A 44 -1.06 2.96 10.45
C LEU A 44 -2.20 2.45 11.33
N THR A 45 -3.41 2.92 11.05
CA THR A 45 -4.60 2.24 11.59
C THR A 45 -4.72 0.87 10.93
N ILE A 46 -5.24 -0.11 11.67
CA ILE A 46 -5.45 -1.48 11.17
C ILE A 46 -6.26 -1.43 9.85
N GLU A 47 -7.30 -0.61 9.80
CA GLU A 47 -8.13 -0.40 8.61
C GLU A 47 -7.33 0.10 7.40
N THR A 48 -6.48 1.12 7.58
CA THR A 48 -5.66 1.64 6.47
C THR A 48 -4.66 0.61 5.99
N GLY A 49 -4.04 -0.10 6.93
CA GLY A 49 -3.11 -1.18 6.61
C GLY A 49 -3.80 -2.30 5.81
N GLN A 50 -5.01 -2.70 6.22
CA GLN A 50 -5.75 -3.77 5.56
C GLN A 50 -6.08 -3.40 4.11
N ARG A 51 -6.59 -2.18 3.88
CA ARG A 51 -6.89 -1.67 2.53
C ARG A 51 -5.69 -1.69 1.59
N LEU A 52 -4.52 -1.28 2.09
CA LEU A 52 -3.28 -1.30 1.31
C LEU A 52 -2.82 -2.73 1.02
N LEU A 53 -2.90 -3.62 2.01
CA LEU A 53 -2.55 -5.02 1.87
C LEU A 53 -3.44 -5.74 0.86
N ASP A 54 -4.75 -5.53 0.93
CA ASP A 54 -5.73 -6.15 0.04
C ASP A 54 -5.48 -5.74 -1.41
N TYR A 55 -5.23 -4.45 -1.64
CA TYR A 55 -4.85 -3.93 -2.96
C TYR A 55 -3.55 -4.57 -3.47
N TRP A 56 -2.52 -4.65 -2.62
CA TRP A 56 -1.24 -5.26 -3.02
C TRP A 56 -1.39 -6.73 -3.38
N LYS A 57 -2.16 -7.48 -2.61
CA LYS A 57 -2.47 -8.89 -2.88
C LYS A 57 -3.26 -9.06 -4.17
N GLN A 58 -4.20 -8.17 -4.47
CA GLN A 58 -4.94 -8.21 -5.72
C GLN A 58 -4.02 -8.04 -6.95
N ILE A 59 -3.06 -7.12 -6.86
CA ILE A 59 -2.08 -6.89 -7.94
C ILE A 59 -1.12 -8.06 -8.06
N LYS A 60 -0.53 -8.53 -6.95
CA LYS A 60 0.37 -9.70 -6.95
C LYS A 60 -0.33 -10.97 -7.44
N GLY A 61 -1.56 -11.21 -6.99
CA GLY A 61 -2.38 -12.33 -7.44
C GLY A 61 -2.72 -12.26 -8.93
N SER A 62 -2.94 -11.07 -9.47
CA SER A 62 -3.12 -10.85 -10.92
C SER A 62 -1.82 -11.01 -11.71
N THR A 63 -0.66 -10.82 -11.06
CA THR A 63 0.67 -10.97 -11.68
C THR A 63 1.15 -12.43 -11.71
N LEU A 64 0.59 -13.30 -10.85
CA LEU A 64 0.93 -14.73 -10.76
C LEU A 64 0.08 -15.64 -11.67
N GLN A 65 -0.80 -15.08 -12.51
CA GLN A 65 -1.62 -15.86 -13.46
C GLN A 65 -1.22 -15.67 -14.94
N LYS A 66 -0.02 -15.17 -15.23
CA LYS A 66 0.52 -15.07 -16.60
C LYS A 66 1.79 -15.87 -16.77
#